data_AF-A0A9E1UT83-F1
#
_entry.id   AF-A0A9E1UT83-F1
#
_cell.length_a   1.000
_cell.length_b   1.000
_cell.length_c   1.000
_cell.angle_alpha   90.00
_cell.angle_beta   90.00
_cell.angle_gamma   90.00
#
_symmetry.space_group_name_H-M   'P 1'
#
loop_
_entity.id
_entity.type
_entity.pdbx_description
1 polymer ?
#
loop_
_entity_poly.entity_id
_entity_poly.type
_entity_poly.pdbx_seq_one_letter_code
_entity_poly.pdbx_strand_id
1 'polypeptide(L)'
;MLRELITILLLGACALASERDFMLPLKLTHSHLEEIFLGCKEGATDAYDRGVDDLAPPRGQGTGCAGFIGPPTLGSLLYKDLKAHGNLKEWEITLEVHEGKPMKISWQSEKLPECYDLTFVTNDYEKDMRKVNELEFTTSQTVVIVAGLNPEAWNAAKARAQGDQPDKTEVATSPKPAPEKKQPATAAPGVPPPASKRITGSISMLVLAMGGLFLLIVIFAAVRR
;
A
#
# COMPACT_ATOMS: atom_id res chain seq x y z
N MET A 1 42.92 -29.15 27.94
CA MET A 1 41.45 -29.06 27.76
C MET A 1 41.03 -27.59 27.77
N LEU A 2 41.43 -26.81 26.76
CA LEU A 2 41.17 -25.37 26.68
C LEU A 2 41.18 -24.92 25.21
N ARG A 3 40.42 -25.62 24.35
CA ARG A 3 40.36 -25.33 22.91
C ARG A 3 38.95 -25.41 22.28
N GLU A 4 37.90 -25.63 23.07
CA GLU A 4 36.53 -25.90 22.57
C GLU A 4 35.52 -24.77 22.90
N LEU A 5 35.98 -23.60 23.37
CA LEU A 5 35.09 -22.55 23.94
C LEU A 5 35.14 -21.19 23.22
N ILE A 6 35.74 -21.10 22.03
CA ILE A 6 35.85 -19.83 21.26
C ILE A 6 35.34 -20.02 19.84
N THR A 7 34.11 -20.52 19.67
CA THR A 7 33.45 -20.58 18.34
C THR A 7 31.94 -20.35 18.40
N ILE A 8 31.42 -19.82 19.51
CA ILE A 8 30.01 -19.43 19.65
C ILE A 8 29.95 -17.99 20.16
N LEU A 9 30.54 -17.03 19.43
CA LEU A 9 30.34 -15.60 19.76
C LEU A 9 30.53 -14.64 18.58
N LEU A 10 30.51 -15.12 17.32
CA LEU A 10 30.81 -14.30 16.14
C LEU A 10 29.81 -14.48 14.99
N LEU A 11 28.58 -14.91 15.30
CA LEU A 11 27.46 -15.04 14.34
C LEU A 11 26.26 -14.14 14.68
N GLY A 12 26.39 -13.27 15.69
CA GLY A 12 25.26 -12.46 16.20
C GLY A 12 25.26 -10.98 15.84
N ALA A 13 26.10 -10.51 14.91
CA ALA A 13 26.28 -9.07 14.65
C ALA A 13 25.82 -8.58 13.26
N CYS A 14 25.35 -9.46 12.37
CA CYS A 14 25.02 -9.09 10.98
C CYS A 14 23.52 -8.98 10.66
N ALA A 15 22.61 -9.11 11.64
CA ALA A 15 21.16 -9.18 11.38
C ALA A 15 20.35 -8.04 12.03
N LEU A 16 20.98 -6.93 12.39
CA LEU A 16 20.30 -5.69 12.77
C LEU A 16 20.45 -4.62 11.67
N ALA A 17 20.60 -5.03 10.41
CA ALA A 17 20.37 -4.13 9.30
C ALA A 17 18.89 -3.70 9.36
N SER A 18 18.68 -2.54 9.98
CA SER A 18 17.44 -1.77 10.11
C SER A 18 16.20 -2.48 9.56
N GLU A 19 15.40 -3.11 10.43
CA GLU A 19 14.08 -3.66 10.05
C GLU A 19 13.09 -2.59 9.52
N ARG A 20 13.53 -1.33 9.46
CA ARG A 20 12.82 -0.19 8.89
C ARG A 20 13.36 0.23 7.53
N ASP A 21 14.55 -0.24 7.16
CA ASP A 21 15.09 -0.05 5.82
C ASP A 21 14.42 -1.05 4.89
N PHE A 22 13.77 -0.52 3.87
CA PHE A 22 13.21 -1.35 2.82
C PHE A 22 13.29 -0.61 1.50
N MET A 23 13.35 -1.38 0.43
CA MET A 23 13.22 -0.89 -0.92
C MET A 23 12.29 -1.84 -1.66
N LEU A 24 11.14 -1.32 -2.06
CA LEU A 24 10.09 -2.04 -2.75
C LEU A 24 10.16 -1.72 -4.24
N PRO A 25 10.50 -2.69 -5.10
CA PRO A 25 10.35 -2.55 -6.54
C PRO A 25 8.87 -2.63 -6.94
N LEU A 26 8.42 -1.65 -7.71
CA LEU A 26 7.15 -1.68 -8.44
C LEU A 26 7.45 -1.91 -9.91
N LYS A 27 6.97 -3.04 -10.44
CA LYS A 27 7.12 -3.40 -11.84
C LYS A 27 6.10 -2.68 -12.69
N LEU A 28 6.57 -2.15 -13.80
CA LEU A 28 5.79 -1.35 -14.74
C LEU A 28 5.67 -2.08 -16.07
N THR A 29 4.46 -2.13 -16.62
CA THR A 29 4.21 -2.60 -18.00
C THR A 29 3.73 -1.43 -18.85
N HIS A 30 4.20 -1.35 -20.09
CA HIS A 30 3.93 -0.26 -21.03
C HIS A 30 4.41 1.13 -20.59
N SER A 31 5.40 1.18 -19.69
CA SER A 31 6.15 2.39 -19.35
C SER A 31 7.53 2.37 -20.01
N HIS A 32 8.18 3.53 -20.12
CA HIS A 32 9.59 3.66 -20.51
C HIS A 32 10.56 3.04 -19.48
N LEU A 33 10.11 2.85 -18.24
CA LEU A 33 10.83 2.14 -17.19
C LEU A 33 10.21 0.78 -16.96
N GLU A 34 11.04 -0.20 -16.65
CA GLU A 34 10.58 -1.53 -16.22
C GLU A 34 10.19 -1.53 -14.74
N GLU A 35 10.87 -0.72 -13.92
CA GLU A 35 10.66 -0.67 -12.47
C GLU A 35 10.86 0.74 -11.91
N ILE A 36 10.14 1.05 -10.84
CA ILE A 36 10.42 2.17 -9.95
C ILE A 36 10.54 1.65 -8.52
N PHE A 37 11.30 2.35 -7.67
CA PHE A 37 11.67 1.90 -6.34
C PHE A 37 11.26 2.93 -5.30
N LEU A 38 10.39 2.53 -4.38
CA LEU A 38 10.10 3.32 -3.19
C LEU A 38 10.68 2.65 -1.97
N GLY A 39 10.89 3.40 -0.89
CA GLY A 39 11.36 2.78 0.32
C GLY A 39 11.72 3.75 1.42
N CYS A 40 12.20 3.17 2.51
CA CYS A 40 12.74 3.91 3.64
C CYS A 40 14.20 3.53 3.84
N LYS A 41 15.03 4.49 4.22
CA LYS A 41 16.46 4.26 4.49
C LYS A 41 16.94 5.10 5.67
N GLU A 42 17.76 4.49 6.52
CA GLU A 42 18.41 5.23 7.60
C GLU A 42 19.31 6.35 7.04
N GLY A 43 19.16 7.55 7.60
CA GLY A 43 19.91 8.74 7.17
C GLY A 43 19.38 9.43 5.91
N ALA A 44 18.32 8.93 5.28
CA ALA A 44 17.59 9.67 4.25
C ALA A 44 16.72 10.79 4.87
N THR A 45 16.27 11.70 4.02
CA THR A 45 15.32 12.77 4.29
C THR A 45 14.02 12.49 3.54
N ASP A 46 12.97 13.30 3.77
CA ASP A 46 11.73 13.19 2.98
C ASP A 46 11.80 14.00 1.67
N ALA A 47 12.88 14.76 1.51
CA ALA A 47 13.21 15.50 0.29
C ALA A 47 14.19 14.69 -0.57
N TYR A 48 14.59 15.25 -1.71
CA TYR A 48 15.58 14.61 -2.59
C TYR A 48 16.98 14.58 -1.97
N ASP A 49 17.53 13.38 -1.89
CA ASP A 49 18.86 13.09 -1.39
C ASP A 49 19.77 12.57 -2.50
N ARG A 50 20.78 13.36 -2.87
CA ARG A 50 21.74 12.97 -3.90
C ARG A 50 22.49 11.68 -3.49
N GLY A 51 22.40 10.65 -4.30
CA GLY A 51 23.06 9.35 -4.07
C GLY A 51 22.25 8.38 -3.21
N VAL A 52 21.10 8.82 -2.71
CA VAL A 52 20.07 7.96 -2.10
C VAL A 52 18.90 7.82 -3.07
N ASP A 53 18.48 8.92 -3.70
CA ASP A 53 17.49 8.93 -4.77
C ASP A 53 18.16 8.94 -6.14
N ASP A 54 17.42 8.43 -7.13
CA ASP A 54 17.88 8.45 -8.52
C ASP A 54 16.84 9.10 -9.44
N LEU A 55 17.32 10.05 -10.25
CA LEU A 55 16.55 10.65 -11.34
C LEU A 55 16.20 9.58 -12.38
N ALA A 56 14.97 9.62 -12.86
CA ALA A 56 14.55 8.83 -14.00
C ALA A 56 15.35 9.24 -15.25
N PRO A 57 15.71 8.29 -16.13
CA PRO A 57 16.26 8.61 -17.44
C PRO A 57 15.25 9.43 -18.28
N PRO A 58 15.72 10.12 -19.33
CA PRO A 58 14.84 10.80 -20.26
C PRO A 58 13.78 9.86 -20.84
N ARG A 59 12.57 10.39 -21.05
CA ARG A 59 11.43 9.62 -21.55
C ARG A 59 11.70 9.08 -22.96
N GLY A 60 11.37 7.80 -23.17
CA GLY A 60 11.35 7.19 -24.50
C GLY A 60 10.18 7.69 -25.35
N GLN A 61 10.35 7.69 -26.68
CA GLN A 61 9.25 7.99 -27.61
C GLN A 61 8.29 6.79 -27.72
N GLY A 62 6.97 7.04 -27.72
CA GLY A 62 5.95 6.00 -28.00
C GLY A 62 5.67 5.01 -26.85
N THR A 63 6.05 5.37 -25.63
CA THR A 63 5.83 4.60 -24.40
C THR A 63 5.15 5.46 -23.33
N GLY A 64 4.45 4.82 -22.39
CA GLY A 64 3.96 5.53 -21.21
C GLY A 64 5.09 5.97 -20.30
N CYS A 65 4.77 6.78 -19.29
CA CYS A 65 5.73 7.26 -18.30
C CYS A 65 5.19 7.03 -16.88
N ALA A 66 6.02 6.53 -15.98
CA ALA A 66 5.71 6.48 -14.55
C ALA A 66 6.96 6.84 -13.75
N GLY A 67 6.80 7.58 -12.67
CA GLY A 67 7.89 7.94 -11.77
C GLY A 67 7.41 8.81 -10.62
N PHE A 68 8.22 8.92 -9.58
CA PHE A 68 7.93 9.76 -8.43
C PHE A 68 8.18 11.22 -8.77
N ILE A 69 7.39 12.12 -8.19
CA ILE A 69 7.56 13.55 -8.38
C ILE A 69 8.84 14.00 -7.65
N GLY A 70 9.86 14.35 -8.44
CA GLY A 70 11.11 14.91 -7.92
C GLY A 70 10.96 16.38 -7.49
N PRO A 71 11.99 16.95 -6.87
CA PRO A 71 11.98 18.34 -6.43
C PRO A 71 11.80 19.28 -7.64
N PRO A 72 10.97 20.34 -7.52
CA PRO A 72 10.67 21.25 -8.64
C PRO A 72 11.91 21.87 -9.28
N THR A 73 12.99 22.05 -8.52
CA THR A 73 14.27 22.59 -8.98
C THR A 73 14.99 21.70 -9.99
N LEU A 74 14.71 20.39 -10.02
CA LEU A 74 15.31 19.44 -10.95
C LEU A 74 14.41 19.16 -12.17
N GLY A 75 13.11 19.48 -12.08
CA GLY A 75 12.15 19.32 -13.18
C GLY A 75 12.06 17.89 -13.75
N SER A 76 12.49 16.89 -12.99
CA SER A 76 12.66 15.51 -13.43
C SER A 76 11.94 14.56 -12.47
N LEU A 77 11.39 13.47 -13.01
CA LEU A 77 10.86 12.38 -12.20
C LEU A 77 12.00 11.59 -11.55
N LEU A 78 11.70 10.89 -10.46
CA LEU A 78 12.60 9.92 -9.84
C LEU A 78 12.15 8.52 -10.24
N TYR A 79 13.09 7.63 -10.53
CA TYR A 79 12.78 6.19 -10.58
C TYR A 79 13.06 5.50 -9.25
N LYS A 80 13.82 6.14 -8.36
CA LYS A 80 14.06 5.68 -6.98
C LYS A 80 13.89 6.85 -6.00
N ASP A 81 12.99 6.68 -5.02
CA ASP A 81 12.67 7.66 -3.97
C ASP A 81 12.67 6.95 -2.59
N LEU A 82 13.72 7.17 -1.81
CA LEU A 82 13.89 6.58 -0.48
C LEU A 82 13.77 7.68 0.58
N LYS A 83 12.76 7.53 1.45
CA LYS A 83 12.46 8.52 2.48
C LYS A 83 13.11 8.18 3.82
N ALA A 84 13.17 9.17 4.71
CA ALA A 84 13.49 8.94 6.11
C ALA A 84 12.49 7.96 6.74
N HIS A 85 12.86 7.31 7.84
CA HIS A 85 11.89 6.55 8.64
C HIS A 85 10.80 7.47 9.20
N GLY A 86 9.60 6.94 9.41
CA GLY A 86 8.52 7.67 10.07
C GLY A 86 7.26 6.85 10.22
N ASN A 87 6.26 7.40 10.91
CA ASN A 87 5.00 6.70 11.14
C ASN A 87 4.07 6.73 9.92
N LEU A 88 4.24 7.72 9.05
CA LEU A 88 3.45 7.90 7.84
C LEU A 88 4.40 8.37 6.74
N LYS A 89 4.32 7.74 5.57
CA LYS A 89 5.07 8.12 4.37
C LYS A 89 4.17 8.06 3.16
N GLU A 90 4.41 8.97 2.24
CA GLU A 90 3.63 9.10 1.01
C GLU A 90 4.57 9.21 -0.18
N TRP A 91 4.25 8.50 -1.26
CA TRP A 91 4.94 8.60 -2.54
C TRP A 91 3.91 8.94 -3.62
N GLU A 92 4.04 10.14 -4.19
CA GLU A 92 3.24 10.54 -5.35
C GLU A 92 3.90 10.02 -6.63
N ILE A 93 3.17 9.19 -7.36
CA ILE A 93 3.58 8.64 -8.64
C ILE A 93 2.75 9.32 -9.73
N THR A 94 3.42 9.98 -10.66
CA THR A 94 2.78 10.47 -11.88
C THR A 94 2.75 9.35 -12.91
N LEU A 95 1.56 9.06 -13.45
CA LEU A 95 1.33 8.07 -14.50
C LEU A 95 0.86 8.76 -15.78
N GLU A 96 1.56 8.51 -16.87
CA GLU A 96 1.19 8.93 -18.22
C GLU A 96 0.99 7.68 -19.07
N VAL A 97 -0.26 7.41 -19.42
CA VAL A 97 -0.63 6.24 -20.23
C VAL A 97 -0.47 6.59 -21.71
N HIS A 98 0.17 5.71 -22.47
CA HIS A 98 0.26 5.85 -23.93
C HIS A 98 -1.00 5.31 -24.61
N GLU A 99 -1.44 5.95 -25.69
CA GLU A 99 -2.65 5.58 -26.40
C GLU A 99 -2.65 4.09 -26.80
N GLY A 100 -3.74 3.39 -26.48
CA GLY A 100 -3.92 1.98 -26.77
C GLY A 100 -3.07 1.01 -25.95
N LYS A 101 -2.30 1.49 -24.97
CA LYS A 101 -1.43 0.65 -24.11
C LYS A 101 -1.69 0.94 -22.63
N PRO A 102 -2.66 0.26 -21.99
CA PRO A 102 -2.91 0.40 -20.56
C PRO A 102 -1.64 0.15 -19.74
N MET A 103 -1.34 1.01 -18.79
CA MET A 103 -0.18 0.86 -17.92
C MET A 103 -0.53 -0.06 -16.76
N LYS A 104 0.37 -1.00 -16.44
CA LYS A 104 0.23 -1.84 -15.24
C LYS A 104 1.31 -1.54 -14.24
N ILE A 105 0.94 -1.56 -12.97
CA ILE A 105 1.87 -1.48 -11.84
C ILE A 105 1.65 -2.73 -11.00
N SER A 106 2.70 -3.50 -10.77
CA SER A 106 2.64 -4.73 -9.98
C SER A 106 3.77 -4.82 -8.97
N TRP A 107 3.57 -5.59 -7.91
CA TRP A 107 4.54 -5.79 -6.85
C TRP A 107 4.43 -7.20 -6.26
N GLN A 108 5.42 -7.59 -5.47
CA GLN A 108 5.43 -8.86 -4.75
C GLN A 108 4.98 -8.61 -3.32
N SER A 109 3.85 -9.19 -2.91
CA SER A 109 3.29 -9.00 -1.57
C SER A 109 4.25 -9.52 -0.48
N GLU A 110 5.10 -10.50 -0.79
CA GLU A 110 6.12 -11.05 0.10
C GLU A 110 7.32 -10.11 0.30
N LYS A 111 7.46 -9.08 -0.54
CA LYS A 111 8.49 -8.05 -0.44
C LYS A 111 8.02 -6.80 0.31
N LEU A 112 6.74 -6.75 0.68
CA LEU A 112 6.20 -5.63 1.45
C LEU A 112 6.77 -5.67 2.88
N PRO A 113 7.30 -4.54 3.39
CA PRO A 113 7.89 -4.49 4.73
C PRO A 113 6.85 -4.84 5.78
N GLU A 114 7.13 -5.78 6.68
CA GLU A 114 6.15 -6.26 7.67
C GLU A 114 5.64 -5.16 8.60
N CYS A 115 6.50 -4.20 8.92
CA CYS A 115 6.22 -3.13 9.88
C CYS A 115 5.36 -1.98 9.30
N TYR A 116 5.03 -2.01 8.00
CA TYR A 116 4.15 -1.01 7.39
C TYR A 116 2.91 -1.65 6.75
N ASP A 117 1.80 -0.95 6.86
CA ASP A 117 0.60 -1.17 6.05
C ASP A 117 0.70 -0.23 4.83
N LEU A 118 0.77 -0.81 3.64
CA LEU A 118 0.92 -0.08 2.39
C LEU A 118 -0.40 -0.09 1.63
N THR A 119 -0.83 1.11 1.27
CA THR A 119 -2.08 1.36 0.60
C THR A 119 -1.84 2.15 -0.68
N PHE A 120 -2.39 1.66 -1.78
CA PHE A 120 -2.42 2.36 -3.05
C PHE A 120 -3.70 3.19 -3.16
N VAL A 121 -3.56 4.51 -3.29
CA VAL A 121 -4.65 5.48 -3.31
C VAL A 121 -4.72 6.13 -4.69
N THR A 122 -5.93 6.17 -5.26
CA THR A 122 -6.26 6.84 -6.52
C THR A 122 -7.44 7.79 -6.27
N ASN A 123 -7.85 8.55 -7.30
CA ASN A 123 -9.04 9.39 -7.20
C ASN A 123 -10.34 8.60 -6.96
N ASP A 124 -10.39 7.35 -7.43
CA ASP A 124 -11.63 6.56 -7.45
C ASP A 124 -11.68 5.50 -6.36
N TYR A 125 -10.52 5.03 -5.90
CA TYR A 125 -10.43 3.91 -4.97
C TYR A 125 -9.14 3.87 -4.18
N GLU A 126 -9.20 3.08 -3.12
CA GLU A 126 -8.09 2.69 -2.26
C GLU A 126 -7.92 1.17 -2.29
N LYS A 127 -6.67 0.67 -2.33
CA LYS A 127 -6.34 -0.76 -2.29
C LYS A 127 -5.19 -1.05 -1.33
N ASP A 128 -5.44 -1.97 -0.41
CA ASP A 128 -4.39 -2.58 0.40
C ASP A 128 -3.45 -3.42 -0.50
N MET A 129 -2.17 -3.06 -0.52
CA MET A 129 -1.15 -3.70 -1.34
C MET A 129 -0.82 -5.13 -0.90
N ARG A 130 -1.26 -5.57 0.28
CA ARG A 130 -1.18 -6.98 0.70
C ARG A 130 -2.33 -7.83 0.16
N LYS A 131 -3.43 -7.22 -0.30
CA LYS A 131 -4.63 -7.93 -0.80
C LYS A 131 -4.68 -8.02 -2.32
N VAL A 132 -4.04 -7.08 -3.00
CA VAL A 132 -3.87 -7.06 -4.45
C VAL A 132 -2.39 -6.91 -4.79
N ASN A 133 -1.98 -7.35 -5.96
CA ASN A 133 -0.57 -7.36 -6.38
C ASN A 133 -0.35 -6.67 -7.73
N GLU A 134 -1.42 -6.20 -8.38
CA GLU A 134 -1.38 -5.49 -9.65
C GLU A 134 -2.54 -4.50 -9.74
N LEU A 135 -2.29 -3.36 -10.36
CA LEU A 135 -3.28 -2.38 -10.81
C LEU A 135 -3.06 -2.04 -12.27
N GLU A 136 -4.15 -1.76 -12.98
CA GLU A 136 -4.15 -1.36 -14.38
C GLU A 136 -4.76 0.03 -14.54
N PHE A 137 -4.14 0.86 -15.39
CA PHE A 137 -4.50 2.24 -15.64
C PHE A 137 -4.66 2.47 -17.15
N THR A 138 -5.84 2.92 -17.55
CA THR A 138 -6.16 3.25 -18.95
C THR A 138 -6.06 4.75 -19.23
N THR A 139 -5.96 5.57 -18.19
CA THR A 139 -5.86 7.03 -18.25
C THR A 139 -4.69 7.54 -17.42
N SER A 140 -4.05 8.61 -17.90
CA SER A 140 -3.00 9.31 -17.15
C SER A 140 -3.56 9.95 -15.88
N GLN A 141 -2.87 9.80 -14.76
CA GLN A 141 -3.26 10.36 -13.46
C GLN A 141 -2.09 10.35 -12.47
N THR A 142 -2.26 11.07 -11.35
CA THR A 142 -1.39 10.90 -10.18
C THR A 142 -2.01 9.90 -9.22
N VAL A 143 -1.17 9.05 -8.64
CA VAL A 143 -1.56 8.09 -7.61
C VAL A 143 -0.62 8.23 -6.42
N VAL A 144 -1.08 7.86 -5.24
CA VAL A 144 -0.31 7.98 -4.01
C VAL A 144 -0.18 6.62 -3.36
N ILE A 145 1.03 6.23 -2.98
CA ILE A 145 1.24 5.11 -2.07
C ILE A 145 1.44 5.66 -0.68
N VAL A 146 0.61 5.22 0.25
CA VAL A 146 0.67 5.59 1.66
C VAL A 146 1.21 4.40 2.44
N ALA A 147 2.26 4.59 3.22
CA ALA A 147 2.79 3.61 4.17
C ALA A 147 2.58 4.11 5.60
N GLY A 148 1.68 3.44 6.32
CA GLY A 148 1.46 3.66 7.75
C GLY A 148 2.24 2.63 8.57
N LEU A 149 3.03 3.08 9.56
CA LEU A 149 3.72 2.16 10.46
C LEU A 149 2.67 1.40 11.30
N ASN A 150 2.75 0.07 11.27
CA ASN A 150 1.95 -0.81 12.09
C ASN A 150 2.70 -1.08 13.41
N PRO A 151 2.26 -0.51 14.55
CA PRO A 151 3.02 -0.62 15.80
C PRO A 151 3.09 -2.06 16.32
N GLU A 152 2.05 -2.85 16.09
CA GLU A 152 2.00 -4.26 16.52
C GLU A 152 3.00 -5.09 15.72
N ALA A 153 3.00 -4.95 14.39
CA ALA A 153 3.95 -5.63 13.53
C ALA A 153 5.39 -5.18 13.78
N TRP A 154 5.60 -3.88 14.03
CA TRP A 154 6.90 -3.33 14.43
C TRP A 154 7.40 -3.94 15.75
N ASN A 155 6.56 -3.99 16.77
CA ASN A 155 6.93 -4.57 18.07
C ASN A 155 7.20 -6.08 17.95
N ALA A 156 6.42 -6.79 17.12
CA ALA A 156 6.63 -8.21 16.85
C ALA A 156 7.95 -8.46 16.09
N ALA A 157 8.28 -7.65 15.09
CA ALA A 157 9.56 -7.73 14.36
C ALA A 157 10.74 -7.49 15.32
N LYS A 158 10.65 -6.42 16.13
CA LYS A 158 11.67 -6.11 17.15
C LYS A 158 11.87 -7.25 18.15
N ALA A 159 10.80 -7.88 18.64
CA ALA A 159 10.91 -9.02 19.56
C ALA A 159 11.64 -10.21 18.91
N ARG A 160 11.36 -10.50 17.63
CA ARG A 160 12.07 -11.55 16.87
C ARG A 160 13.55 -11.24 16.69
N ALA A 161 13.89 -9.99 16.38
CA ALA A 161 15.27 -9.55 16.24
C ALA A 161 16.07 -9.64 17.55
N GLN A 162 15.41 -9.49 18.70
CA GLN A 162 16.02 -9.57 20.02
C GLN A 162 16.19 -11.00 20.54
N GLY A 163 15.78 -12.02 19.77
CA GLY A 163 15.88 -13.42 20.17
C GLY A 163 14.83 -13.84 21.19
N ASP A 164 13.84 -12.99 21.47
CA ASP A 164 12.67 -13.33 22.27
C ASP A 164 11.71 -14.14 21.39
N GLN A 165 12.07 -15.40 21.16
CA GLN A 165 11.10 -16.36 20.64
C GLN A 165 10.09 -16.63 21.77
N PRO A 166 8.78 -16.38 21.58
CA PRO A 166 7.80 -16.74 22.59
C PRO A 166 7.91 -18.24 22.83
N ASP A 167 8.21 -18.60 24.08
CA ASP A 167 8.36 -19.97 24.54
C ASP A 167 7.16 -20.79 24.05
N LYS A 168 7.44 -21.74 23.16
CA LYS A 168 6.47 -22.67 22.59
C LYS A 168 6.17 -23.75 23.62
N THR A 169 5.76 -23.36 24.83
CA THR A 169 5.43 -24.31 25.89
C THR A 169 4.26 -23.82 26.73
N GLU A 170 3.07 -23.86 26.16
CA GLU A 170 1.90 -24.25 26.96
C GLU A 170 0.96 -25.10 26.12
N VAL A 171 1.19 -26.41 26.18
CA VAL A 171 0.21 -27.42 25.82
C VAL A 171 -0.96 -27.21 26.78
N ALA A 172 -2.00 -26.52 26.31
CA ALA A 172 -3.27 -26.42 27.00
C ALA A 172 -3.80 -27.84 27.24
N THR A 173 -3.69 -28.31 28.48
CA THR A 173 -4.38 -29.50 28.94
C THR A 173 -5.88 -29.19 28.89
N SER A 174 -6.58 -29.86 27.97
CA SER A 174 -8.03 -29.74 27.83
C SER A 174 -8.72 -30.02 29.17
N PRO A 175 -9.57 -29.12 29.68
CA PRO A 175 -10.40 -29.42 30.84
C PRO A 175 -11.43 -30.50 30.46
N LYS A 176 -11.46 -31.55 31.27
CA LYS A 176 -12.42 -32.65 31.25
C LYS A 176 -13.87 -32.12 31.18
N PRO A 177 -14.73 -32.62 30.28
CA PRO A 177 -16.11 -32.16 30.16
C PRO A 177 -16.91 -32.54 31.42
N ALA A 178 -17.62 -31.57 31.98
CA ALA A 178 -18.58 -31.75 33.06
C ALA A 178 -19.83 -32.48 32.54
N PRO A 179 -20.52 -33.28 33.38
CA PRO A 179 -21.68 -34.04 32.97
C PRO A 179 -22.88 -33.14 32.62
N GLU A 180 -23.41 -33.42 31.44
CA GLU A 180 -24.57 -32.80 30.80
C GLU A 180 -25.84 -32.94 31.67
N LYS A 181 -26.32 -31.81 32.21
CA LYS A 181 -27.64 -31.74 32.84
C LYS A 181 -28.71 -31.64 31.74
N LYS A 182 -29.52 -32.69 31.61
CA LYS A 182 -30.75 -32.71 30.81
C LYS A 182 -31.69 -31.58 31.25
N GLN A 183 -32.01 -30.68 30.32
CA GLN A 183 -33.03 -29.66 30.48
C GLN A 183 -34.33 -30.15 29.79
N PRO A 184 -35.49 -30.12 30.48
CA PRO A 184 -36.73 -30.62 29.91
C PRO A 184 -37.34 -29.66 28.88
N ALA A 185 -37.93 -30.26 27.85
CA ALA A 185 -38.67 -29.61 26.80
C ALA A 185 -39.91 -28.89 27.33
N THR A 186 -40.18 -27.67 26.84
CA THR A 186 -41.52 -27.08 26.89
C THR A 186 -41.80 -26.40 25.55
N ALA A 187 -42.93 -26.79 24.97
CA ALA A 187 -43.38 -26.40 23.65
C ALA A 187 -44.22 -25.11 23.66
N ALA A 188 -43.98 -24.25 22.65
CA ALA A 188 -44.92 -23.44 21.84
C ALA A 188 -45.96 -22.49 22.51
N PRO A 189 -46.67 -21.59 21.79
CA PRO A 189 -46.41 -20.91 20.50
C PRO A 189 -46.62 -19.36 20.52
N GLY A 190 -46.04 -18.68 19.52
CA GLY A 190 -46.71 -17.62 18.73
C GLY A 190 -46.91 -16.21 19.31
N VAL A 191 -46.14 -15.24 18.81
CA VAL A 191 -46.60 -13.86 18.48
C VAL A 191 -45.69 -13.28 17.37
N PRO A 192 -46.22 -12.80 16.22
CA PRO A 192 -45.43 -12.04 15.26
C PRO A 192 -45.25 -10.58 15.71
N PRO A 193 -44.05 -9.98 15.62
CA PRO A 193 -43.86 -8.57 15.91
C PRO A 193 -44.38 -7.66 14.77
N PRO A 194 -44.87 -6.45 15.10
CA PRO A 194 -45.54 -5.55 14.15
C PRO A 194 -44.56 -4.83 13.21
N ALA A 195 -45.10 -4.51 12.03
CA ALA A 195 -44.46 -3.73 10.98
C ALA A 195 -43.93 -2.36 11.46
N SER A 196 -42.64 -2.13 11.27
CA SER A 196 -42.01 -0.82 11.47
C SER A 196 -42.21 0.06 10.22
N LYS A 197 -42.75 1.26 10.46
CA LYS A 197 -43.10 2.27 9.47
C LYS A 197 -41.87 2.97 8.90
N ARG A 198 -41.98 3.32 7.60
CA ARG A 198 -41.16 4.27 6.86
C ARG A 198 -40.83 5.52 7.67
N ILE A 199 -39.56 5.94 7.63
CA ILE A 199 -39.16 7.33 7.78
C ILE A 199 -38.54 7.77 6.45
N THR A 200 -39.36 8.45 5.67
CA THR A 200 -38.97 9.39 4.63
C THR A 200 -38.30 10.60 5.29
N GLY A 201 -37.06 10.87 4.94
CA GLY A 201 -36.33 12.08 5.33
C GLY A 201 -35.57 12.62 4.13
N SER A 202 -36.23 13.48 3.38
CA SER A 202 -35.65 14.33 2.34
C SER A 202 -34.89 15.47 2.99
N ILE A 203 -33.59 15.59 2.74
CA ILE A 203 -32.87 16.86 2.90
C ILE A 203 -32.13 17.15 1.60
N SER A 204 -32.74 18.03 0.82
CA SER A 204 -32.10 18.81 -0.22
C SER A 204 -31.26 19.91 0.43
N MET A 205 -29.98 19.99 0.08
CA MET A 205 -29.21 21.22 -0.15
C MET A 205 -28.12 20.82 -1.14
N LEU A 206 -28.22 21.14 -2.44
CA LEU A 206 -28.07 22.47 -3.03
C LEU A 206 -26.73 23.13 -2.65
N VAL A 207 -25.66 22.75 -3.37
CA VAL A 207 -24.57 23.69 -3.68
C VAL A 207 -24.34 23.62 -5.19
N LEU A 208 -24.59 24.77 -5.82
CA LEU A 208 -24.35 25.10 -7.21
C LEU A 208 -22.87 24.94 -7.58
N ALA A 209 -22.60 24.23 -8.67
CA ALA A 209 -21.55 24.57 -9.64
C ALA A 209 -21.78 23.80 -10.95
N MET A 210 -22.89 24.12 -11.64
CA MET A 210 -23.02 23.87 -13.07
C MET A 210 -22.95 25.23 -13.78
N GLY A 211 -21.98 25.41 -14.67
CA GLY A 211 -21.89 26.62 -15.48
C GLY A 211 -20.71 26.62 -16.45
N GLY A 212 -20.89 25.99 -17.61
CA GLY A 212 -19.94 26.00 -18.75
C GLY A 212 -19.01 24.78 -18.72
N LEU A 213 -18.98 23.88 -19.69
CA LEU A 213 -18.95 24.12 -21.12
C LEU A 213 -19.39 22.84 -21.85
N PHE A 214 -20.68 22.49 -21.72
CA PHE A 214 -21.33 21.44 -22.52
C PHE A 214 -21.79 21.99 -23.90
N LEU A 215 -20.93 22.80 -24.53
CA LEU A 215 -21.22 23.47 -25.81
C LEU A 215 -20.00 23.41 -26.75
N LEU A 216 -19.51 22.21 -27.06
CA LEU A 216 -18.52 21.99 -28.13
C LEU A 216 -18.63 20.60 -28.79
N ILE A 217 -19.81 19.96 -28.76
CA ILE A 217 -20.07 18.66 -29.42
C ILE A 217 -21.29 18.74 -30.36
N VAL A 218 -21.50 19.88 -31.04
CA VAL A 218 -22.48 19.97 -32.14
C VAL A 218 -21.97 20.76 -33.37
N ILE A 219 -20.83 21.47 -33.28
CA ILE A 219 -20.30 22.27 -34.41
C ILE A 219 -19.00 21.65 -34.96
N PHE A 220 -19.03 20.40 -35.42
CA PHE A 220 -17.99 19.90 -36.36
C PHE A 220 -18.50 18.82 -37.33
N ALA A 221 -19.82 18.63 -37.44
CA ALA A 221 -20.43 17.72 -38.41
C ALA A 221 -21.00 18.42 -39.67
N ALA A 222 -20.75 19.73 -39.86
CA ALA A 222 -21.35 20.52 -40.95
C ALA A 222 -20.36 21.22 -41.91
N VAL A 223 -19.04 20.95 -41.82
CA VAL A 223 -18.06 21.49 -42.79
C VAL A 223 -17.06 20.40 -43.20
N ARG A 224 -17.54 19.42 -43.97
CA ARG A 224 -16.76 18.66 -44.97
C ARG A 224 -17.74 17.84 -45.82
N ARG A 225 -18.54 18.57 -46.60
CA ARG A 225 -18.96 18.18 -47.94
C ARG A 225 -18.40 19.22 -48.89
#